data_AF-A0A7Y4U0H5-F1
#
_entry.id   AF-A0A7Y4U0H5-F1
#
_cell.length_a   1.000
_cell.length_b   1.000
_cell.length_c   1.000
_cell.angle_alpha   90.00
_cell.angle_beta   90.00
_cell.angle_gamma   90.00
#
_symmetry.space_group_name_H-M   'P 1'
#
loop_
_entity.id
_entity.type
_entity.pdbx_description
1 polymer ?
#
loop_
_entity_poly.entity_id
_entity_poly.type
_entity_poly.pdbx_seq_one_letter_code
_entity_poly.pdbx_strand_id
1 'polypeptide(L)'
;MARCWAATPVSPTTALSVLHFDKIIFMIGQGQLAPIAAADFAALNAIPRATELDIKIKDDPKTVADLKGKVLTFLGAQTTAANRALIRIVDVEYAVICGQGQ
;
A
#
# COMPACT_ATOMS: atom_id res chain seq x y z
N MET A 1 -2.08 -62.05 6.27
CA MET A 1 -3.23 -61.12 6.29
C MET A 1 -2.67 -59.70 6.36
N ALA A 2 -2.75 -58.93 5.27
CA ALA A 2 -2.30 -57.54 5.24
C ALA A 2 -3.37 -56.64 5.87
N ARG A 3 -2.98 -55.77 6.80
CA ARG A 3 -3.86 -54.75 7.40
C ARG A 3 -3.55 -53.40 6.78
N CYS A 4 -4.58 -52.75 6.23
CA CYS A 4 -4.49 -51.41 5.68
C CYS A 4 -4.20 -50.37 6.77
N TRP A 5 -3.42 -49.37 6.38
CA TRP A 5 -3.00 -48.21 7.17
C TRP A 5 -4.20 -47.33 7.51
N ALA A 6 -4.37 -46.96 8.78
CA ALA A 6 -5.28 -45.87 9.15
C ALA A 6 -4.60 -44.53 8.83
N ALA A 7 -5.15 -43.79 7.86
CA ALA A 7 -4.76 -42.42 7.60
C ALA A 7 -5.15 -41.55 8.80
N THR A 8 -4.18 -40.83 9.37
CA THR A 8 -4.40 -39.80 10.38
C THR A 8 -5.31 -38.69 9.84
N PRO A 9 -6.21 -38.12 10.66
CA PRO A 9 -7.00 -36.96 10.25
C PRO A 9 -6.04 -35.79 9.99
N VAL A 10 -5.98 -35.31 8.75
CA VAL A 10 -5.38 -34.00 8.46
C VAL A 10 -6.29 -32.95 9.09
N SER A 11 -5.81 -32.32 10.17
CA SER A 11 -6.45 -31.12 10.73
C SER A 11 -6.71 -30.12 9.60
N PRO A 12 -7.87 -29.43 9.57
CA PRO A 12 -8.05 -28.33 8.64
C PRO A 12 -7.01 -27.28 9.00
N THR A 13 -5.99 -27.11 8.16
CA THR A 13 -5.07 -25.98 8.29
C THR A 13 -5.92 -24.72 8.14
N THR A 14 -6.23 -24.05 9.25
CA THR A 14 -6.84 -22.72 9.22
C THR A 14 -5.92 -21.87 8.36
N ALA A 15 -6.34 -21.53 7.15
CA ALA A 15 -5.54 -20.71 6.26
C ALA A 15 -5.28 -19.39 6.99
N LEU A 16 -4.03 -19.18 7.41
CA LEU A 16 -3.64 -17.93 8.05
C LEU A 16 -3.89 -16.83 7.02
N SER A 17 -4.69 -15.83 7.37
CA SER A 17 -4.85 -14.66 6.52
C SER A 17 -3.52 -13.93 6.49
N VAL A 18 -2.77 -14.09 5.40
CA VAL A 18 -1.56 -13.31 5.14
C VAL A 18 -2.00 -11.94 4.64
N LEU A 19 -1.61 -10.89 5.36
CA LEU A 19 -1.81 -9.52 4.92
C LEU A 19 -0.48 -8.95 4.42
N HIS A 20 -0.53 -8.35 3.24
CA HIS A 20 0.61 -7.69 2.62
C HIS A 20 0.43 -6.17 2.75
N PHE A 21 1.49 -5.50 3.18
CA PHE A 21 1.52 -4.06 3.28
C PHE A 21 2.80 -3.54 2.63
N ASP A 22 2.66 -2.44 1.90
CA ASP A 22 3.78 -1.67 1.39
C ASP A 22 3.89 -0.38 2.18
N LYS A 23 5.11 -0.04 2.59
CA LYS A 23 5.46 1.30 3.00
C LYS A 23 6.10 2.01 1.81
N ILE A 24 5.40 2.99 1.25
CA ILE A 24 5.90 3.80 0.15
C ILE A 24 6.59 5.02 0.73
N ILE A 25 7.86 5.21 0.43
CA ILE A 25 8.62 6.42 0.73
C ILE A 25 8.64 7.29 -0.52
N PHE A 26 8.15 8.53 -0.41
CA PHE A 26 7.98 9.44 -1.54
C PHE A 26 8.35 10.87 -1.17
N MET A 27 8.51 11.69 -2.21
CA MET A 27 8.67 13.14 -2.09
C MET A 27 7.66 13.83 -2.99
N ILE A 28 7.16 14.98 -2.53
CA ILE A 28 6.37 15.91 -3.35
C ILE A 28 7.32 16.97 -3.90
N GLY A 29 7.38 17.10 -5.22
CA GLY A 29 8.16 18.09 -5.93
C GLY A 29 7.66 19.53 -5.74
N GLN A 30 8.38 20.45 -6.38
CA GLN A 30 8.02 21.86 -6.43
C GLN A 30 6.82 22.04 -7.38
N GLY A 31 5.71 22.59 -6.88
CA GLY A 31 4.46 22.73 -7.63
C GLY A 31 3.26 22.74 -6.69
N GLN A 32 2.04 22.76 -7.24
CA GLN A 32 0.82 22.61 -6.45
C GLN A 32 0.06 21.38 -6.92
N LEU A 33 -0.36 20.55 -5.96
CA LEU A 33 -1.22 19.41 -6.25
C LEU A 33 -2.66 19.91 -6.33
N ALA A 34 -3.37 19.51 -7.39
CA ALA A 34 -4.81 19.76 -7.47
C ALA A 34 -5.56 18.79 -6.55
N PRO A 35 -6.34 19.27 -5.56
CA PRO A 35 -7.11 18.41 -4.66
C PRO A 35 -8.34 17.83 -5.37
N ILE A 36 -8.87 16.73 -4.86
CA ILE A 36 -10.15 16.16 -5.31
C ILE A 36 -11.30 17.08 -4.90
N ALA A 37 -11.31 17.54 -3.65
CA ALA A 37 -12.26 18.52 -3.15
C ALA A 37 -11.57 19.86 -2.89
N ALA A 38 -12.17 20.97 -3.32
CA ALA A 38 -11.59 22.30 -3.16
C ALA A 38 -11.33 22.66 -1.68
N ALA A 39 -12.13 22.11 -0.75
CA ALA A 39 -11.95 22.31 0.69
C ALA A 39 -10.61 21.76 1.23
N ASP A 40 -10.03 20.75 0.57
CA ASP A 40 -8.80 20.09 1.02
C ASP A 40 -7.53 20.84 0.58
N PHE A 41 -7.67 21.91 -0.21
CA PHE A 41 -6.55 22.66 -0.78
C PHE A 41 -5.57 23.17 0.29
N ALA A 42 -6.08 23.68 1.41
CA ALA A 42 -5.25 24.19 2.49
C ALA A 42 -4.45 23.06 3.17
N ALA A 43 -5.10 21.93 3.46
CA ALA A 43 -4.45 20.77 4.06
C ALA A 43 -3.39 20.18 3.13
N LEU A 44 -3.70 20.04 1.83
CA LEU A 44 -2.79 19.51 0.83
C LEU A 44 -1.55 20.40 0.63
N ASN A 45 -1.70 21.72 0.74
CA ASN A 45 -0.57 22.65 0.66
C ASN A 45 0.26 22.75 1.95
N ALA A 46 -0.28 22.33 3.09
CA ALA A 46 0.46 22.29 4.35
C ALA A 46 1.46 21.11 4.43
N ILE A 47 1.34 20.13 3.51
CA ILE A 47 2.22 18.97 3.47
C ILE A 47 3.64 19.42 3.07
N PRO A 48 4.67 19.05 3.84
CA PRO A 48 6.06 19.37 3.52
C PRO A 48 6.46 18.92 2.11
N ARG A 49 7.16 19.80 1.40
CA ARG A 49 7.68 19.53 0.04
C ARG A 49 9.16 19.25 0.08
N ALA A 50 9.65 18.56 -0.95
CA ALA A 50 11.07 18.23 -1.12
C ALA A 50 11.72 17.54 0.10
N THR A 51 10.91 16.87 0.92
CA THR A 51 11.33 15.99 2.00
C THR A 51 10.72 14.61 1.78
N GLU A 52 11.36 13.59 2.33
CA GLU A 52 10.82 12.24 2.35
C GLU A 52 9.61 12.18 3.30
N LEU A 53 8.56 11.54 2.81
CA LEU A 53 7.32 11.21 3.51
C LEU A 53 7.05 9.74 3.28
N ASP A 54 6.36 9.09 4.21
CA ASP A 54 5.99 7.70 4.08
C ASP A 54 4.51 7.45 4.33
N ILE A 55 3.96 6.47 3.61
CA ILE A 55 2.61 5.94 3.84
C ILE A 55 2.64 4.42 3.87
N LYS A 56 1.83 3.83 4.76
CA LYS A 56 1.59 2.39 4.79
C LYS A 56 0.25 2.08 4.15
N ILE A 57 0.27 1.23 3.14
CA ILE A 57 -0.90 0.84 2.37
C ILE A 57 -1.01 -0.68 2.33
N LYS A 58 -2.23 -1.19 2.34
CA LYS A 58 -2.47 -2.61 2.07
C LYS A 58 -2.20 -2.89 0.60
N ASP A 59 -1.49 -3.97 0.30
CA ASP A 59 -1.17 -4.38 -1.05
C ASP A 59 -1.72 -5.79 -1.37
N ASP A 60 -1.90 -6.05 -2.66
CA ASP A 60 -2.17 -7.38 -3.20
C ASP A 60 -0.97 -7.81 -4.06
N PRO A 61 -0.16 -8.77 -3.58
CA PRO A 61 1.07 -9.19 -4.26
C PRO A 61 0.83 -9.85 -5.62
N LYS A 62 -0.43 -10.15 -5.97
CA LYS A 62 -0.80 -10.72 -7.27
C LYS A 62 -1.00 -9.66 -8.36
N THR A 63 -0.94 -8.38 -8.01
CA THR A 63 -1.21 -7.28 -8.92
C THR A 63 -0.06 -6.28 -8.97
N VAL A 64 0.09 -5.59 -10.11
CA VAL A 64 1.06 -4.50 -10.23
C VAL A 64 0.47 -3.23 -9.60
N ALA A 65 1.17 -2.65 -8.64
CA ALA A 65 0.70 -1.48 -7.90
C ALA A 65 1.00 -0.15 -8.65
N ASP A 66 -0.02 0.70 -8.85
CA ASP A 66 0.16 2.12 -9.23
C ASP A 66 0.54 2.94 -7.98
N LEU A 67 1.82 2.94 -7.63
CA LEU A 67 2.34 3.61 -6.42
C LEU A 67 2.00 5.10 -6.39
N LYS A 68 2.18 5.80 -7.52
CA LYS A 68 1.89 7.24 -7.59
C LYS A 68 0.40 7.51 -7.47
N GLY A 69 -0.44 6.68 -8.09
CA GLY A 69 -1.89 6.74 -7.92
C GLY A 69 -2.29 6.55 -6.45
N LYS A 70 -1.78 5.51 -5.79
CA LYS A 70 -2.04 5.23 -4.37
C LYS A 70 -1.61 6.39 -3.47
N VAL A 71 -0.43 6.98 -3.70
CA VAL A 71 0.03 8.20 -3.00
C VAL A 71 -0.93 9.37 -3.21
N LEU A 72 -1.30 9.68 -4.46
CA LEU A 72 -2.21 10.79 -4.74
C LEU A 72 -3.60 10.59 -4.13
N THR A 73 -4.12 9.36 -4.16
CA THR A 73 -5.38 9.00 -3.49
C THR A 73 -5.29 9.20 -1.98
N PHE A 74 -4.20 8.76 -1.34
CA PHE A 74 -3.97 8.99 0.08
C PHE A 74 -3.93 10.48 0.43
N LEU A 75 -3.27 11.30 -0.40
CA LEU A 75 -3.17 12.74 -0.21
C LEU A 75 -4.47 13.49 -0.53
N GLY A 76 -5.52 12.83 -1.04
CA GLY A 76 -6.74 13.50 -1.50
C GLY A 76 -6.53 14.36 -2.75
N ALA A 77 -5.52 14.04 -3.56
CA ALA A 77 -5.17 14.76 -4.79
C ALA A 77 -5.70 14.02 -6.03
N GLN A 78 -6.01 14.79 -7.08
CA GLN A 78 -6.46 14.21 -8.34
C GLN A 78 -5.36 13.34 -8.98
N THR A 79 -5.74 12.22 -9.61
CA THR A 79 -4.80 11.31 -10.27
C THR A 79 -4.50 11.72 -11.72
N THR A 80 -4.18 13.00 -11.94
CA THR A 80 -3.84 13.56 -13.27
C THR A 80 -2.37 13.37 -13.60
N ALA A 81 -2.02 13.48 -14.89
CA ALA A 81 -0.60 13.43 -15.32
C ALA A 81 0.25 14.53 -14.67
N ALA A 82 -0.31 15.73 -14.50
CA ALA A 82 0.36 16.86 -13.86
C ALA A 82 0.69 16.55 -12.39
N ASN A 83 -0.29 16.07 -11.61
CA ASN A 83 -0.05 15.69 -10.22
C ASN A 83 0.93 14.50 -10.11
N ARG A 84 0.83 13.51 -11.00
CA ARG A 84 1.77 12.36 -11.03
C ARG A 84 3.22 12.77 -11.33
N ALA A 85 3.43 13.81 -12.13
CA ALA A 85 4.75 14.35 -12.41
C ALA A 85 5.40 14.99 -11.17
N LEU A 86 4.58 15.47 -10.22
CA LEU A 86 5.05 16.06 -8.96
C LEU A 86 5.38 15.02 -7.88
N ILE A 87 5.00 13.75 -8.05
CA ILE A 87 5.33 12.69 -7.10
C ILE A 87 6.59 11.96 -7.55
N ARG A 88 7.58 11.88 -6.66
CA ARG A 88 8.75 11.02 -6.81
C ARG A 88 8.68 9.91 -5.79
N ILE A 89 8.72 8.66 -6.25
CA ILE A 89 8.90 7.50 -5.37
C ILE A 89 10.40 7.38 -5.09
N VAL A 90 10.76 7.32 -3.81
CA VAL A 90 12.15 7.17 -3.37
C VAL A 90 12.45 5.70 -3.15
N ASP A 91 11.60 5.02 -2.39
CA ASP A 91 11.75 3.61 -2.08
C ASP A 91 10.39 2.97 -1.71
N VAL A 92 10.34 1.65 -1.69
CA VAL A 92 9.19 0.86 -1.23
C VAL A 92 9.68 -0.26 -0.34
N GLU A 93 9.29 -0.24 0.94
CA GLU A 93 9.58 -1.32 1.88
C GLU A 93 8.37 -2.28 1.95
N TYR A 94 8.64 -3.57 1.85
CA TYR A 94 7.62 -4.62 1.87
C TYR A 94 7.49 -5.26 3.26
N ALA A 95 6.26 -5.38 3.77
CA ALA A 95 5.96 -6.05 5.03
C ALA A 95 4.86 -7.10 4.88
N VAL A 96 5.15 -8.31 5.36
CA VAL A 96 4.18 -9.42 5.42
C VAL A 96 3.80 -9.68 6.86
N ILE A 97 2.51 -9.64 7.16
CA ILE A 97 1.97 -10.03 8.46
C ILE A 97 1.25 -11.36 8.29
N CYS A 98 1.80 -12.42 8.86
CA CYS A 98 1.11 -13.69 9.02
C CYS A 98 0.28 -13.62 10.30
N GLY A 99 -1.05 -13.65 10.19
CA GLY A 99 -1.89 -13.79 11.39
C GLY A 99 -1.53 -15.10 12.09
N GLN A 100 -1.29 -15.08 13.40
CA GLN A 100 -1.20 -16.32 14.17
C GLN A 100 -2.61 -16.91 14.26
N GLY A 101 -2.79 -18.12 13.75
CA GLY A 101 -4.05 -18.85 13.90
C GLY A 101 -4.34 -19.01 15.39
N GLN A 102 -5.50 -18.54 15.82
CA GLN A 102 -6.05 -18.91 17.12
C GLN A 102 -6.43 -20.39 17.15
#